data_AF-A0ABD0QUT7-F1
#
_entry.id   AF-A0ABD0QUT7-F1
#
_cell.length_a   1.000
_cell.length_b   1.000
_cell.length_c   1.000
_cell.angle_alpha   90.00
_cell.angle_beta   90.00
_cell.angle_gamma   90.00
#
_symmetry.space_group_name_H-M   'P 1'
#
loop_
_entity.id
_entity.type
_entity.pdbx_description
1 polymer ?
#
loop_
_entity_poly.entity_id
_entity_poly.type
_entity_poly.pdbx_seq_one_letter_code
_entity_poly.pdbx_strand_id
1 'polypeptide(L)' 'GPNGFHTNTEPKVKLPLTQKPERLGVLLDYDEGQLSFYNVKESKHLLTISTRFSGSVVPLFNLGV' A
#
# COMPACT_ATOMS: atom_id res chain seq x y z
N GLY A 1 6.46 7.88 9.70
CA GLY A 1 7.30 8.44 10.79
C GLY A 1 7.31 9.95 10.69
N PRO A 2 8.27 10.65 11.32
CA PRO A 2 8.42 12.11 11.18
C PRO A 2 8.57 12.55 9.70
N ASN A 3 9.03 11.65 8.84
CA ASN A 3 9.19 11.87 7.40
C ASN A 3 7.98 11.48 6.53
N GLY A 4 6.84 11.18 7.16
CA GLY A 4 5.63 10.74 6.46
C GLY A 4 5.63 9.25 6.10
N PHE A 5 4.93 8.92 5.02
CA PHE A 5 4.82 7.56 4.46
C PHE A 5 5.73 7.40 3.26
N HIS A 6 6.34 6.22 3.15
CA HIS A 6 7.23 5.87 2.07
C HIS A 6 6.62 4.73 1.27
N THR A 7 6.62 4.85 -0.04
CA THR A 7 6.27 3.78 -0.96
C THR A 7 7.56 3.18 -1.50
N ASN A 8 7.58 1.86 -1.67
CA ASN A 8 8.67 1.17 -2.37
C ASN A 8 8.33 1.11 -3.87
N THR A 9 8.35 2.27 -4.52
CA THR A 9 8.03 2.45 -5.95
C THR A 9 9.11 3.30 -6.63
N GLU A 10 9.34 3.06 -7.91
CA GLU A 10 10.15 3.94 -8.76
C GLU A 10 9.33 4.41 -9.97
N PRO A 11 9.09 5.74 -10.12
CA PRO A 11 9.47 6.81 -9.20
C PRO A 11 8.73 6.74 -7.86
N LYS A 12 9.27 7.41 -6.83
CA LYS A 12 8.62 7.46 -5.50
C LYS A 12 7.28 8.18 -5.59
N VAL A 13 6.23 7.55 -5.06
CA VAL A 13 4.89 8.15 -4.98
C VAL A 13 4.73 8.82 -3.62
N LYS A 14 4.35 10.10 -3.63
CA LYS A 14 3.96 10.81 -2.40
C LYS A 14 2.47 10.64 -2.18
N LEU A 15 2.10 10.04 -1.04
CA LEU A 15 0.70 9.87 -0.68
C LEU A 15 0.16 11.18 -0.06
N PRO A 16 -0.98 11.72 -0.51
CA PRO A 16 -1.62 12.88 0.09
C PRO A 16 -2.36 12.47 1.37
N LEU A 17 -1.58 12.09 2.38
CA LEU A 17 -2.10 11.68 3.68
C LEU A 17 -2.16 12.89 4.59
N THR A 18 -3.38 13.32 4.90
CA THR A 18 -3.67 14.32 5.93
C THR A 18 -3.46 13.75 7.33
N GLN A 19 -3.61 12.43 7.51
CA GLN A 19 -3.44 11.75 8.79
C GLN A 19 -2.87 10.35 8.60
N LYS A 20 -2.18 9.85 9.63
CA LYS A 20 -1.66 8.48 9.68
C LYS A 20 -2.85 7.51 9.84
N PRO A 21 -3.10 6.56 8.91
CA PRO A 21 -4.09 5.51 9.12
C PRO A 21 -3.80 4.70 10.39
N GLU A 22 -4.82 4.52 11.23
CA GLU A 22 -4.81 3.60 12.37
C GLU A 22 -4.91 2.14 11.91
N ARG A 23 -5.60 1.91 10.79
CA ARG A 23 -5.78 0.59 10.18
C ARG A 23 -5.58 0.70 8.67
N LEU A 24 -4.60 -0.05 8.17
CA LEU A 24 -4.30 -0.16 6.75
C LEU A 24 -4.94 -1.43 6.19
N GLY A 25 -5.73 -1.28 5.14
CA GLY A 25 -6.28 -2.38 4.35
C GLY A 25 -5.35 -2.67 3.17
N VAL A 26 -5.17 -3.96 2.86
CA VAL A 26 -4.39 -4.43 1.71
C VAL A 26 -5.27 -5.39 0.93
N LEU A 27 -5.45 -5.13 -0.36
CA LEU A 27 -6.23 -5.96 -1.28
C LEU A 27 -5.35 -6.40 -2.44
N LEU A 28 -5.27 -7.70 -2.66
CA LEU A 28 -4.59 -8.29 -3.81
C LEU A 28 -5.65 -8.81 -4.79
N ASP A 29 -5.63 -8.27 -6.00
CA ASP A 29 -6.28 -8.84 -7.16
C ASP A 29 -5.19 -9.44 -8.04
N TYR A 30 -4.99 -10.75 -7.93
CA TYR A 30 -3.89 -11.44 -8.59
C TYR A 30 -4.09 -11.51 -10.11
N ASP A 31 -5.33 -11.78 -10.54
CA ASP A 31 -5.66 -12.00 -11.94
C ASP A 31 -5.59 -10.70 -12.74
N GLU A 32 -6.07 -9.59 -12.17
CA GLU A 32 -5.95 -8.25 -12.77
C GLU A 32 -4.58 -7.58 -12.51
N GLY A 33 -3.70 -8.22 -11.73
CA GLY A 33 -2.37 -7.71 -11.45
C GLY A 33 -2.38 -6.43 -10.60
N GLN A 34 -3.28 -6.31 -9.64
CA GLN A 34 -3.43 -5.10 -8.80
C GLN A 34 -3.17 -5.39 -7.32
N LEU A 35 -2.41 -4.49 -6.69
CA LEU A 35 -2.24 -4.44 -5.24
C LEU A 35 -2.66 -3.06 -4.73
N SER A 36 -3.72 -3.01 -3.93
CA SER A 36 -4.31 -1.76 -3.45
C SER A 36 -4.22 -1.62 -1.93
N PHE A 37 -3.99 -0.38 -1.49
CA PHE A 37 -3.86 0.02 -0.09
C PHE A 37 -4.93 1.05 0.28
N TYR A 38 -5.53 0.90 1.46
CA TYR A 38 -6.65 1.72 1.93
C TYR A 38 -6.45 2.18 3.38
N ASN A 39 -6.88 3.40 3.70
CA ASN A 39 -7.21 3.78 5.06
C ASN A 39 -8.61 3.23 5.39
N VAL A 40 -8.67 2.18 6.21
CA VAL A 40 -9.94 1.48 6.49
C VAL A 40 -10.91 2.37 7.26
N LYS A 41 -10.41 3.17 8.21
CA LYS A 41 -11.25 3.99 9.08
C LYS A 41 -11.95 5.10 8.29
N GLU A 42 -11.23 5.71 7.36
CA GLU A 42 -11.77 6.76 6.47
C GLU A 42 -12.42 6.20 5.21
N SER A 43 -12.40 4.87 5.01
CA SER A 43 -12.80 4.21 3.76
C SER A 43 -12.18 4.86 2.52
N LYS A 44 -10.91 5.28 2.62
CA LYS A 44 -10.21 6.05 1.61
C LYS A 44 -9.15 5.22 0.90
N HIS A 45 -9.19 5.22 -0.44
CA HIS A 45 -8.12 4.67 -1.27
C HIS A 45 -6.82 5.48 -1.11
N LEU A 46 -5.69 4.78 -1.00
CA LEU A 46 -4.38 5.41 -0.85
C LEU A 46 -3.51 5.22 -2.10
N LEU A 47 -3.37 3.97 -2.55
CA LEU A 47 -2.48 3.62 -3.66
C LEU A 47 -2.94 2.31 -4.29
N THR A 48 -2.84 2.22 -5.62
CA THR A 48 -2.86 0.95 -6.34
C THR A 48 -1.54 0.82 -7.10
N ILE A 49 -0.92 -0.35 -7.01
CA ILE A 49 0.22 -0.76 -7.82
C ILE A 49 -0.30 -1.78 -8.84
N SER A 50 -0.04 -1.53 -10.12
CA SER A 50 -0.39 -2.45 -11.20
C SER A 50 0.86 -3.14 -11.72
N THR A 51 0.87 -4.46 -11.70
CA THR A 51 1.99 -5.29 -12.17
C THR A 51 1.52 -6.71 -12.51
N ARG A 52 2.19 -7.36 -13.45
CA ARG A 52 1.94 -8.78 -13.71
C ARG A 52 2.69 -9.63 -12.69
N PHE A 53 1.96 -10.33 -11.83
CA PHE A 53 2.55 -11.29 -10.90
C PHE A 53 2.96 -12.56 -11.65
N SER A 54 4.20 -13.00 -11.45
CA SER A 54 4.77 -14.19 -12.11
C SER A 54 4.88 -15.41 -11.18
N GLY A 55 4.44 -15.29 -9.93
CA GLY A 55 4.53 -16.35 -8.93
C GLY A 55 3.73 -16.01 -7.68
N SER A 56 3.78 -16.91 -6.70
CA SER A 56 3.02 -16.76 -5.46
C SER A 56 3.39 -15.49 -4.71
N VAL A 57 2.38 -14.74 -4.29
CA VAL A 57 2.52 -13.53 -3.47
C VAL A 57 2.15 -13.90 -2.04
N VAL A 58 2.98 -13.48 -1.08
CA VAL A 58 2.73 -13.66 0.34
C VAL A 58 2.76 -12.31 1.08
N PRO A 59 1.99 -12.15 2.16
CA PRO A 59 2.08 -10.95 2.99
C PRO A 59 3.46 -10.82 3.64
N LEU A 60 3.98 -9.58 3.66
CA LEU A 60 5.21 -9.22 4.39
C LEU A 60 4.90 -8.09 5.37
N PHE A 61 5.23 -8.30 6.64
CA PHE A 61 5.09 -7.30 7.69
C PHE A 61 6.45 -7.01 8.31
N ASN A 62 6.83 -5.74 8.38
CA ASN A 62 8.02 -5.29 9.08
C ASN A 62 7.56 -4.30 10.17
N LEU A 63 7.86 -4.61 11.44
CA LEU A 63 7.45 -3.78 12.58
C LEU A 63 8.31 -2.52 12.74
N GLY A 64 9.36 -2.37 11.93
CA GLY A 64 10.38 -1.36 12.12
C GLY A 64 11.34 -1.72 13.26
N VAL A 65 12.29 -0.81 13.50
CA VAL A 65 13.15 -0.76 14.70
C VAL A 65 12.72 0.40 15.59
#